data_AF-A0A0P9D4T1-F1
#
_entry.id   AF-A0A0P9D4T1-F1
#
_cell.length_a   1.000
_cell.length_b   1.000
_cell.length_c   1.000
_cell.angle_alpha   90.00
_cell.angle_beta   90.00
_cell.angle_gamma   90.00
#
_symmetry.space_group_name_H-M   'P 1'
#
loop_
_entity.id
_entity.type
_entity.pdbx_description
1 polymer ?
#
loop_
_entity_poly.entity_id
_entity_poly.type
_entity_poly.pdbx_seq_one_letter_code
_entity_poly.pdbx_strand_id
1 'polypeptide(L)'
;MHNDVETRAPLWGRFEQAFTCAGSYASPAQDVALTATFRGPSGAELQVDGFWDGGATWRVRFMPSEPGHWSFTTRCSAAEDAGLHARSGEFLCVAAHAATR
;
A
#
# COMPACT_ATOMS: atom_id res chain seq x y z
N MET A 1 -25.29 10.76 4.05
CA MET A 1 -24.01 11.34 4.50
C MET A 1 -23.03 10.18 4.55
N HIS A 2 -22.20 10.00 3.52
CA HIS A 2 -21.12 9.02 3.60
C HIS A 2 -20.01 9.67 4.43
N ASN A 3 -19.73 9.11 5.61
CA ASN A 3 -18.53 9.47 6.35
C ASN A 3 -17.36 8.83 5.61
N ASP A 4 -16.68 9.59 4.76
CA ASP A 4 -15.37 9.20 4.25
C ASP A 4 -14.39 9.24 5.42
N VAL A 5 -14.18 8.09 6.04
CA VAL A 5 -13.16 7.94 7.08
C VAL A 5 -11.81 7.94 6.38
N GLU A 6 -11.06 9.03 6.53
CA GLU A 6 -9.67 9.12 6.07
C GLU A 6 -8.84 7.98 6.66
N THR A 7 -8.09 7.27 5.82
CA THR A 7 -7.15 6.24 6.27
C THR A 7 -5.97 6.91 6.99
N ARG A 8 -5.66 6.45 8.20
CA ARG A 8 -4.60 7.03 9.05
C ARG A 8 -3.62 5.96 9.48
N ALA A 9 -2.34 6.30 9.50
CA ALA A 9 -1.27 5.46 10.05
C ALA A 9 -0.40 6.29 11.01
N PRO A 10 0.06 5.74 12.13
CA PRO A 10 0.98 6.47 13.00
C PRO A 10 2.38 6.55 12.39
N LEU A 11 3.12 7.60 12.73
CA LEU A 11 4.54 7.74 12.44
C LEU A 11 5.29 6.52 12.96
N TRP A 12 6.12 5.92 12.11
CA TRP A 12 6.81 4.64 12.37
C TRP A 12 5.89 3.45 12.68
N GLY A 13 4.58 3.60 12.43
CA GLY A 13 3.60 2.53 12.49
C GLY A 13 3.44 1.82 11.16
N ARG A 14 2.55 0.83 11.13
CA ARG A 14 2.24 0.09 9.91
C ARG A 14 1.05 0.73 9.18
N PHE A 15 1.29 1.20 7.96
CA PHE A 15 0.27 1.29 6.93
C PHE A 15 0.21 -0.04 6.17
N GLU A 16 -1.00 -0.55 5.93
CA GLU A 16 -1.22 -1.75 5.14
C GLU A 16 -2.40 -1.52 4.21
N GLN A 17 -2.20 -1.78 2.92
CA GLN A 17 -3.25 -1.72 1.91
C GLN A 17 -3.40 -3.08 1.24
N ALA A 18 -4.64 -3.56 1.18
CA ALA A 18 -5.01 -4.75 0.43
C ALA A 18 -5.54 -4.37 -0.96
N PHE A 19 -5.24 -5.21 -1.93
CA PHE A 19 -5.72 -5.18 -3.29
C PHE A 19 -6.29 -6.55 -3.65
N THR A 20 -7.22 -6.57 -4.62
CA THR A 20 -7.74 -7.81 -5.18
C THR A 20 -7.32 -7.88 -6.63
N CYS A 21 -6.60 -8.93 -7.01
CA CYS A 21 -6.19 -9.14 -8.39
C CYS A 21 -7.40 -9.43 -9.27
N ALA A 22 -7.40 -8.88 -10.48
CA ALA A 22 -8.42 -9.13 -11.49
C ALA A 22 -8.09 -10.39 -12.31
N GLY A 23 -6.80 -10.72 -12.43
CA GLY A 23 -6.32 -11.92 -13.10
C GLY A 23 -6.53 -13.20 -12.29
N SER A 24 -6.47 -14.33 -12.98
CA SER A 24 -6.38 -15.66 -12.38
C SER A 24 -5.01 -16.24 -12.67
N TYR A 25 -4.26 -16.55 -11.61
CA TYR A 25 -2.88 -17.03 -11.70
C TYR A 25 -2.76 -18.43 -11.10
N ALA A 26 -1.98 -19.30 -11.74
CA ALA A 26 -1.79 -20.67 -11.27
C ALA A 26 -0.90 -20.72 -10.02
N SER A 27 0.13 -19.87 -9.98
CA SER A 27 1.03 -19.69 -8.83
C SER A 27 1.23 -18.20 -8.55
N PRO A 28 0.24 -17.49 -7.95
CA PRO A 28 0.25 -16.02 -7.83
C PRO A 28 1.56 -15.44 -7.28
N ALA A 29 2.11 -16.02 -6.21
CA ALA A 29 3.33 -15.56 -5.57
C ALA A 29 4.61 -15.74 -6.43
N GLN A 30 4.57 -16.59 -7.46
CA GLN A 30 5.68 -16.84 -8.38
C GLN A 30 5.48 -16.13 -9.72
N ASP A 31 4.23 -16.04 -10.17
CA ASP A 31 3.85 -15.53 -11.50
C ASP A 31 3.77 -14.00 -11.54
N VAL A 32 3.53 -13.37 -10.38
CA VAL A 32 3.24 -11.94 -10.28
C VAL A 32 4.16 -11.27 -9.27
N ALA A 33 4.69 -10.11 -9.65
CA ALA A 33 5.39 -9.20 -8.76
C ALA A 33 4.57 -7.91 -8.63
N LEU A 34 4.32 -7.48 -7.41
CA LEU A 34 3.68 -6.21 -7.08
C LEU A 34 4.68 -5.32 -6.35
N THR A 35 4.82 -4.07 -6.76
CA THR A 35 5.51 -3.04 -5.98
C THR A 35 4.58 -1.86 -5.74
N ALA A 36 4.83 -1.09 -4.70
CA ALA A 36 4.18 0.20 -4.46
C ALA A 36 5.24 1.28 -4.18
N THR A 37 5.13 2.39 -4.90
CA THR A 37 5.95 3.59 -4.66
C THR A 37 5.15 4.55 -3.82
N PHE A 38 5.64 4.83 -2.61
CA PHE A 38 5.09 5.77 -1.65
C PHE A 38 5.79 7.12 -1.78
N ARG A 39 5.02 8.21 -1.73
CA ARG A 39 5.50 9.59 -1.76
C ARG A 39 5.04 10.36 -0.54
N GLY A 40 6.00 10.90 0.20
CA GLY A 40 5.77 11.66 1.42
C GLY A 40 5.66 13.17 1.18
N PRO A 41 5.19 13.92 2.19
CA PRO A 41 4.95 15.35 2.08
C PRO A 41 6.21 16.19 1.81
N SER A 42 7.39 15.73 2.20
CA SER A 42 8.66 16.41 1.90
C SER A 42 9.24 16.08 0.52
N GLY A 43 8.58 15.21 -0.24
CA GLY A 43 9.12 14.62 -1.47
C GLY A 43 9.90 13.33 -1.25
N ALA A 44 9.88 12.76 -0.04
CA ALA A 44 10.41 11.42 0.23
C ALA A 44 9.76 10.39 -0.72
N GLU A 45 10.55 9.52 -1.33
CA GLU A 45 10.04 8.44 -2.20
C GLU A 45 10.62 7.10 -1.74
N LEU A 46 9.75 6.13 -1.48
CA LEU A 46 10.15 4.78 -1.08
C LEU A 46 9.34 3.74 -1.86
N GLN A 47 10.03 2.81 -2.51
CA GLN A 47 9.41 1.65 -3.12
C GLN A 47 9.45 0.47 -2.15
N VAL A 48 8.33 -0.25 -2.02
CA VAL A 48 8.24 -1.50 -1.27
C VAL A 48 7.67 -2.60 -2.14
N ASP A 49 8.03 -3.84 -1.82
CA ASP A 49 7.44 -5.01 -2.43
C ASP A 49 6.08 -5.32 -1.80
N GLY A 50 5.14 -5.69 -2.66
CA GLY A 50 3.89 -6.31 -2.27
C GLY A 50 4.06 -7.82 -2.14
N PHE A 51 3.10 -8.45 -1.47
CA PHE A 51 3.09 -9.89 -1.28
C PHE A 51 1.68 -10.44 -1.50
N TRP A 52 1.62 -11.68 -1.96
CA TRP A 52 0.38 -12.44 -2.06
C TRP A 52 -0.07 -12.91 -0.67
N ASP A 53 -1.34 -12.68 -0.35
CA ASP A 53 -1.94 -12.99 0.97
C ASP A 53 -3.01 -14.09 0.87
N GLY A 54 -3.01 -14.87 -0.22
CA GLY A 54 -3.98 -15.94 -0.46
C GLY A 54 -5.12 -15.52 -1.39
N GLY A 55 -5.68 -16.50 -2.11
CA GLY A 55 -6.76 -16.28 -3.07
C GLY A 55 -6.37 -15.22 -4.11
N ALA A 56 -7.22 -14.21 -4.29
CA ALA A 56 -6.97 -13.06 -5.14
C ALA A 56 -6.34 -11.86 -4.39
N THR A 57 -6.01 -12.01 -3.10
CA THR A 57 -5.59 -10.89 -2.26
C THR A 57 -4.08 -10.67 -2.33
N TRP A 58 -3.72 -9.41 -2.53
CA TRP A 58 -2.36 -8.91 -2.45
C TRP A 58 -2.29 -7.78 -1.44
N ARG A 59 -1.14 -7.59 -0.80
CA ARG A 59 -0.94 -6.52 0.16
C ARG A 59 0.37 -5.81 -0.05
N VAL A 60 0.41 -4.56 0.36
CA VAL A 60 1.65 -3.80 0.58
C VAL A 60 1.68 -3.32 2.02
N ARG A 61 2.87 -3.29 2.61
CA ARG A 61 3.12 -2.76 3.95
C ARG A 61 4.16 -1.66 3.87
N PHE A 62 3.87 -0.55 4.53
CA PHE A 62 4.74 0.61 4.55
C PHE A 62 4.79 1.21 5.96
N MET A 63 5.94 1.77 6.32
CA MET A 63 6.16 2.45 7.58
C MET A 63 6.50 3.91 7.31
N PRO A 64 5.56 4.86 7.47
CA PRO A 64 5.82 6.26 7.15
C PRO A 64 6.85 6.85 8.11
N SER A 65 7.78 7.62 7.55
CA SER A 65 8.91 8.22 8.26
C SER A 65 8.70 9.68 8.66
N GLU A 66 7.62 10.32 8.19
CA GLU A 66 7.26 11.70 8.52
C GLU A 66 5.72 11.89 8.58
N PRO A 67 5.21 12.76 9.46
CA PRO A 67 3.79 13.12 9.50
C PRO A 67 3.35 13.90 8.26
N GLY A 68 2.07 13.74 7.88
CA GLY A 68 1.46 14.42 6.74
C GLY A 68 0.85 13.45 5.72
N HIS A 69 0.38 13.98 4.60
CA HIS A 69 -0.26 13.20 3.55
C HIS A 69 0.78 12.39 2.76
N TRP A 70 0.55 11.09 2.70
CA TRP A 70 1.29 10.18 1.85
C TRP A 70 0.39 9.70 0.72
N SER A 71 0.94 9.59 -0.48
CA SER A 71 0.29 8.91 -1.61
C SER A 71 1.09 7.69 -2.02
N PHE A 72 0.44 6.74 -2.70
CA PHE A 72 1.12 5.63 -3.33
C PHE A 72 0.56 5.32 -4.71
N THR A 73 1.40 4.71 -5.54
CA THR A 73 0.99 4.07 -6.80
C THR A 73 1.62 2.70 -6.91
N THR A 74 0.85 1.70 -7.31
CA THR A 74 1.31 0.32 -7.50
C THR A 74 1.78 0.07 -8.93
N ARG A 75 2.72 -0.87 -9.07
CA ARG A 75 3.12 -1.46 -10.35
C ARG A 75 3.08 -2.97 -10.23
N CYS A 76 2.30 -3.61 -11.08
CA CYS A 76 2.24 -5.06 -11.24
C CYS A 76 3.05 -5.50 -12.47
N SER A 77 3.72 -6.65 -12.41
CA SER A 77 4.41 -7.26 -13.55
C SER A 77 3.45 -7.70 -14.67
N ALA A 78 2.23 -8.12 -14.31
CA ALA A 78 1.11 -8.30 -15.22
C ALA A 78 0.35 -6.96 -15.35
N ALA A 79 0.72 -6.16 -16.34
CA ALA A 79 0.22 -4.79 -16.50
C ALA A 79 -1.29 -4.73 -16.82
N GLU A 80 -1.85 -5.81 -17.35
CA GLU A 80 -3.27 -5.99 -17.64
C GLU A 80 -4.12 -6.27 -16.40
N ASP A 81 -3.51 -6.62 -15.25
CA ASP A 81 -4.26 -6.80 -14.01
C ASP A 81 -4.69 -5.45 -13.44
N ALA A 82 -5.88 -4.98 -13.83
CA ALA A 82 -6.44 -3.71 -13.39
C ALA A 82 -6.78 -3.65 -11.89
N GLY A 83 -6.73 -4.80 -11.19
CA GLY A 83 -6.89 -4.91 -9.75
C GLY A 83 -5.59 -4.63 -8.98
N LEU A 84 -4.44 -4.84 -9.62
CA LEU A 84 -3.11 -4.67 -9.02
C LEU A 84 -2.25 -3.58 -9.66
N HIS A 85 -2.34 -3.38 -10.97
CA HIS A 85 -1.52 -2.42 -11.71
C HIS A 85 -2.11 -1.00 -11.62
N ALA A 86 -1.23 0.00 -11.51
CA ALA A 86 -1.60 1.43 -11.49
C ALA A 86 -2.70 1.79 -10.47
N ARG A 87 -2.78 1.05 -9.35
CA ARG A 87 -3.67 1.39 -8.25
C ARG A 87 -3.03 2.49 -7.44
N SER A 88 -3.81 3.48 -7.04
CA SER A 88 -3.35 4.56 -6.18
C SER A 88 -4.24 4.75 -4.98
N GLY A 89 -3.71 5.44 -3.98
CA GLY A 89 -4.43 5.82 -2.79
C GLY A 89 -3.59 6.76 -1.93
N GLU A 90 -4.21 7.25 -0.86
CA GLU A 90 -3.60 8.19 0.07
C GLU A 90 -3.92 7.80 1.51
N PHE A 91 -3.05 8.20 2.43
CA PHE A 91 -3.30 8.09 3.86
C PHE A 91 -2.60 9.22 4.60
N LEU A 92 -3.14 9.57 5.78
CA LEU A 92 -2.53 10.55 6.67
C LEU A 92 -1.61 9.86 7.67
N CYS A 93 -0.32 10.21 7.63
CA CYS A 93 0.61 9.88 8.70
C CYS A 93 0.40 10.84 9.87
N VAL A 94 0.04 10.30 11.03
CA VAL A 94 -0.21 11.06 12.27
C VAL A 94 0.91 10.86 13.27
N ALA A 95 0.93 11.64 14.35
CA ALA A 95 1.91 11.45 15.41
C ALA A 95 1.97 9.99 15.88
N ALA A 96 3.17 9.51 16.22
CA ALA A 96 3.35 8.18 16.77
C ALA A 96 2.47 8.03 18.03
N HIS A 97 1.81 6.88 18.18
CA HIS A 97 1.23 6.57 19.48
C HIS A 97 2.37 6.42 20.49
N ALA A 98 2.22 7.04 21.66
CA ALA A 98 3.18 6.86 22.74
C ALA A 98 3.27 5.36 23.04
N ALA A 99 4.42 4.75 22.75
CA ALA A 99 4.69 3.38 23.12
C ALA A 99 4.68 3.32 24.65
N THR A 100 3.61 2.76 25.22
CA THR A 100 3.57 2.48 26.66
C THR A 100 4.45 1.24 26.86
N ARG A 101 5.54 1.44 27.61
CA ARG A 101 6.56 0.44 27.92
C ARG A 101 6.04 -0.61 28.91
#